data_AF-A0A1W1GVV1-F1
#
_entry.id   AF-A0A1W1GVV1-F1
#
_cell.length_a   1.000
_cell.length_b   1.000
_cell.length_c   1.000
_cell.angle_alpha   90.00
_cell.angle_beta   90.00
_cell.angle_gamma   90.00
#
_symmetry.space_group_name_H-M   'P 1'
#
loop_
_entity.id
_entity.type
_entity.pdbx_description
1 polymer ?
#
loop_
_entity_poly.entity_id
_entity_poly.type
_entity_poly.pdbx_seq_one_letter_code
_entity_poly.pdbx_strand_id
1 'polypeptide(L)'
;MHRLTLLAALLCPALAAASNCTLPTTLDQRQFTNLSDPLYQPDNPNAGRMVQVSFGSNQYVLHILGTDLRIGGSYRYQQLAPHIAEIQMTEAHPAGPARYTLLLTCLTDHQGRFIYTQHDGPIAPRQRQNSGRWTLQP
;
A
#
# COMPACT_ATOMS: atom_id res chain seq x y z
N MET A 1 48.92 30.61 2.91
CA MET A 1 47.53 31.09 3.06
C MET A 1 46.55 30.31 2.16
N HIS A 2 46.52 28.97 2.19
CA HIS A 2 45.70 28.16 1.24
C HIS A 2 45.03 26.93 1.90
N ARG A 3 44.67 26.99 3.19
CA ARG A 3 44.10 25.83 3.92
C ARG A 3 42.79 26.11 4.65
N LEU A 4 42.04 27.12 4.22
CA LEU A 4 40.76 27.49 4.85
C LEU A 4 39.53 27.34 3.95
N THR A 5 39.70 26.95 2.68
CA THR A 5 38.60 26.94 1.69
C THR A 5 37.98 25.56 1.42
N LEU A 6 38.29 24.54 2.22
CA LEU A 6 37.84 23.15 1.95
C LEU A 6 36.82 22.59 2.96
N LEU A 7 36.47 23.33 4.01
CA LEU A 7 35.49 22.87 5.01
C LEU A 7 34.04 23.35 4.77
N ALA A 8 33.80 24.21 3.78
CA ALA A 8 32.45 24.70 3.49
C ALA A 8 31.56 23.68 2.72
N ALA A 9 32.14 22.61 2.16
CA ALA A 9 31.40 21.62 1.37
C ALA A 9 30.74 20.50 2.19
N LEU A 10 30.99 20.42 3.49
CA LEU A 10 30.47 19.35 4.38
C LEU A 10 29.18 19.73 5.13
N LEU A 11 28.62 20.92 4.86
CA LEU A 11 27.43 21.46 5.52
C LEU A 11 26.16 21.37 4.66
N CYS A 12 26.11 20.48 3.68
CA CYS A 12 24.82 20.02 3.16
C CYS A 12 24.35 18.88 4.06
N PRO A 13 23.53 19.12 5.11
CA PRO A 13 22.70 18.04 5.59
C PRO A 13 21.94 17.56 4.36
N ALA A 14 22.04 16.27 4.05
CA ALA A 14 21.15 15.64 3.12
C ALA A 14 19.74 15.95 3.62
N LEU A 15 19.10 16.96 3.02
CA LEU A 15 17.68 17.19 3.13
C LEU A 15 17.08 15.97 2.46
N ALA A 16 16.95 14.88 3.23
CA ALA A 16 15.98 13.86 2.95
C ALA A 16 14.67 14.63 2.89
N ALA A 17 14.24 14.99 1.68
CA ALA A 17 12.95 15.59 1.46
C ALA A 17 11.96 14.54 1.96
N ALA A 18 11.49 14.72 3.19
CA ALA A 18 10.30 14.04 3.65
C ALA A 18 9.27 14.26 2.56
N SER A 19 8.65 13.18 2.09
CA SER A 19 7.67 13.29 1.02
C SER A 19 6.60 14.28 1.48
N ASN A 20 6.50 15.43 0.81
CA ASN A 20 5.54 16.50 1.13
C ASN A 20 4.08 16.11 0.80
N CYS A 21 3.81 14.81 0.69
CA CYS A 21 2.49 14.27 0.43
C CYS A 21 1.77 13.94 1.72
N THR A 22 0.45 14.01 1.65
CA THR A 22 -0.44 13.66 2.75
C THR A 22 -1.43 12.62 2.28
N LEU A 23 -1.44 11.48 2.95
CA LEU A 23 -2.49 10.49 2.80
C LEU A 23 -3.81 11.05 3.34
N PRO A 24 -4.96 10.67 2.76
CA PRO A 24 -6.25 11.17 3.23
C PRO A 24 -6.53 10.68 4.65
N THR A 25 -7.32 11.42 5.41
CA THR A 25 -7.73 11.00 6.77
C THR A 25 -8.78 9.89 6.76
N THR A 26 -9.43 9.64 5.62
CA THR A 26 -10.39 8.55 5.39
C THR A 26 -10.29 7.98 3.98
N LEU A 27 -10.61 6.70 3.85
CA LEU A 27 -10.75 6.03 2.56
C LEU A 27 -12.19 5.97 2.04
N ASP A 28 -13.18 6.40 2.83
CA ASP A 28 -14.58 6.34 2.41
C ASP A 28 -14.82 7.08 1.09
N GLN A 29 -15.60 6.44 0.22
CA GLN A 29 -15.93 6.84 -1.15
C GLN A 29 -14.73 6.94 -2.11
N ARG A 30 -13.55 6.42 -1.74
CA ARG A 30 -12.35 6.46 -2.59
C ARG A 30 -12.09 5.15 -3.31
N GLN A 31 -11.28 5.24 -4.36
CA GLN A 31 -10.84 4.08 -5.11
C GLN A 31 -9.31 3.97 -5.13
N PHE A 32 -8.80 2.81 -4.70
CA PHE A 32 -7.39 2.44 -4.83
C PHE A 32 -7.19 1.54 -6.03
N THR A 33 -6.10 1.71 -6.76
CA THR A 33 -5.63 0.71 -7.71
C THR A 33 -4.21 0.29 -7.32
N ASN A 34 -4.05 -1.00 -7.02
CA ASN A 34 -2.80 -1.59 -6.56
C ASN A 34 -2.19 -2.44 -7.66
N LEU A 35 -0.90 -2.25 -7.94
CA LEU A 35 -0.10 -3.14 -8.76
C LEU A 35 0.93 -3.83 -7.86
N SER A 36 0.75 -5.13 -7.65
CA SER A 36 1.68 -5.94 -6.86
C SER A 36 3.01 -6.14 -7.59
N ASP A 37 4.10 -6.12 -6.84
CA ASP A 37 5.44 -6.41 -7.37
C ASP A 37 5.48 -7.85 -7.91
N PRO A 38 5.91 -8.05 -9.17
CA PRO A 38 5.98 -9.39 -9.77
C PRO A 38 7.18 -10.21 -9.29
N LEU A 39 8.23 -9.60 -8.73
CA LEU A 39 9.51 -10.25 -8.45
C LEU A 39 9.77 -10.51 -6.96
N TYR A 40 9.07 -9.83 -6.06
CA TYR A 40 9.33 -9.95 -4.62
C TYR A 40 9.02 -11.35 -4.06
N GLN A 41 7.87 -11.93 -4.44
CA GLN A 41 7.51 -13.32 -4.18
C GLN A 41 6.76 -13.87 -5.40
N PRO A 42 7.47 -14.48 -6.36
CA PRO A 42 6.86 -14.94 -7.61
C PRO A 42 5.79 -16.03 -7.45
N ASP A 43 5.79 -16.74 -6.32
CA ASP A 43 4.79 -17.73 -5.94
C ASP A 43 3.50 -17.12 -5.34
N ASN A 44 3.50 -15.80 -5.09
CA ASN A 44 2.28 -15.09 -4.71
C ASN A 44 1.29 -15.12 -5.88
N PRO A 45 0.07 -15.64 -5.71
CA PRO A 45 -0.93 -15.69 -6.78
C PRO A 45 -1.33 -14.30 -7.30
N ASN A 46 -1.03 -13.24 -6.56
CA ASN A 46 -1.27 -11.85 -6.95
C ASN A 46 -0.02 -11.13 -7.47
N ALA A 47 1.13 -11.81 -7.64
CA ALA A 47 2.34 -11.22 -8.23
C ALA A 47 2.03 -10.64 -9.62
N GLY A 48 2.41 -9.37 -9.85
CA GLY A 48 2.14 -8.66 -11.10
C GLY A 48 0.67 -8.34 -11.39
N ARG A 49 -0.27 -8.75 -10.52
CA ARG A 49 -1.70 -8.45 -10.73
C ARG A 49 -2.01 -7.01 -10.34
N MET A 50 -2.94 -6.43 -11.10
CA MET A 50 -3.58 -5.18 -10.76
C MET A 50 -4.94 -5.44 -10.13
N VAL A 51 -5.20 -4.83 -8.99
CA VAL A 51 -6.50 -4.90 -8.30
C VAL A 51 -7.01 -3.49 -8.04
N GLN A 52 -8.31 -3.30 -8.22
CA GLN A 52 -9.00 -2.07 -7.88
C GLN A 52 -9.83 -2.30 -6.61
N VAL A 53 -9.73 -1.41 -5.64
CA VAL A 53 -10.44 -1.49 -4.37
C VAL A 53 -11.31 -0.24 -4.21
N SER A 54 -12.62 -0.43 -4.17
CA SER A 54 -13.58 0.62 -3.88
C SER A 54 -13.95 0.56 -2.40
N PHE A 55 -13.76 1.66 -1.69
CA PHE A 55 -14.02 1.78 -0.25
C PHE A 55 -15.36 2.49 0.02
N GLY A 56 -16.15 1.94 0.94
CA GLY A 56 -17.25 2.64 1.62
C GLY A 56 -16.87 2.92 3.08
N SER A 57 -17.83 3.17 3.96
CA SER A 57 -17.56 3.61 5.34
C SER A 57 -16.69 2.66 6.18
N ASN A 58 -16.90 1.35 6.04
CA ASN A 58 -16.16 0.31 6.77
C ASN A 58 -16.03 -1.01 5.96
N GLN A 59 -16.44 -0.96 4.70
CA GLN A 59 -16.44 -2.09 3.78
C GLN A 59 -15.69 -1.73 2.51
N TYR A 60 -15.23 -2.73 1.80
CA TYR A 60 -14.64 -2.56 0.49
C TYR A 60 -15.10 -3.65 -0.47
N VAL A 61 -14.97 -3.36 -1.76
CA VAL A 61 -15.04 -4.34 -2.84
C VAL A 61 -13.74 -4.28 -3.62
N LEU A 62 -13.04 -5.41 -3.70
CA LEU A 62 -11.86 -5.62 -4.52
C LEU A 62 -12.29 -6.24 -5.86
N HIS A 63 -11.78 -5.71 -6.95
CA HIS A 63 -11.92 -6.26 -8.30
C HIS A 63 -10.52 -6.59 -8.84
N ILE A 64 -10.32 -7.84 -9.24
CA ILE A 64 -9.11 -8.25 -9.95
C ILE A 64 -9.27 -7.84 -11.41
N LEU A 65 -8.53 -6.80 -11.82
CA LEU A 65 -8.66 -6.23 -13.16
C LEU A 65 -8.28 -7.27 -14.23
N GLY A 66 -9.03 -7.26 -15.33
CA GLY A 66 -8.91 -8.28 -16.39
C GLY A 66 -9.63 -9.59 -16.09
N THR A 67 -10.44 -9.66 -15.02
CA THR A 67 -11.29 -10.81 -14.68
C THR A 67 -12.67 -10.34 -14.21
N ASP A 68 -13.63 -11.25 -14.09
CA ASP A 68 -14.94 -10.98 -13.47
C ASP A 68 -14.94 -11.15 -11.93
N LEU A 69 -13.78 -11.43 -11.33
CA LEU A 69 -13.68 -11.74 -9.90
C LEU A 69 -13.77 -10.49 -9.04
N ARG A 70 -14.77 -10.48 -8.17
CA ARG A 70 -15.00 -9.44 -7.16
C ARG A 70 -15.09 -10.07 -5.78
N ILE A 71 -14.41 -9.47 -4.81
CA ILE A 71 -14.33 -9.99 -3.44
C ILE A 71 -14.61 -8.83 -2.49
N GLY A 72 -15.56 -9.03 -1.59
CA GLY A 72 -15.92 -8.06 -0.57
C GLY A 72 -15.15 -8.28 0.72
N GLY A 73 -15.13 -7.27 1.57
CA GLY A 73 -14.60 -7.38 2.92
C GLY A 73 -14.87 -6.16 3.77
N SER A 74 -14.34 -6.18 4.99
CA SER A 74 -14.33 -5.05 5.91
C SER A 74 -12.92 -4.52 6.10
N TYR A 75 -12.80 -3.24 6.43
CA TYR A 75 -11.50 -2.64 6.70
C TYR A 75 -11.52 -1.64 7.87
N ARG A 76 -10.33 -1.38 8.39
CA ARG A 76 -10.04 -0.26 9.29
C ARG A 76 -8.84 0.51 8.76
N TYR A 77 -8.98 1.81 8.62
CA TYR A 77 -7.92 2.71 8.17
C TYR A 77 -7.37 3.50 9.36
N GLN A 78 -6.05 3.61 9.44
CA GLN A 78 -5.38 4.44 10.43
C GLN A 78 -4.21 5.18 9.79
N GLN A 79 -4.29 6.51 9.77
CA GLN A 79 -3.13 7.34 9.45
C GLN A 79 -2.16 7.33 10.65
N LEU A 80 -0.91 6.93 10.41
CA LEU A 80 0.14 6.82 11.43
C LEU A 80 1.03 8.08 11.44
N ALA A 81 1.23 8.67 10.26
CA ALA A 81 1.89 9.94 10.02
C ALA A 81 1.29 10.55 8.73
N PRO A 82 1.53 11.83 8.40
CA PRO A 82 0.98 12.43 7.17
C PRO A 82 1.22 11.58 5.92
N HIS A 83 2.41 10.97 5.81
CA HIS A 83 2.84 10.17 4.66
C HIS A 83 2.80 8.65 4.88
N ILE A 84 2.26 8.17 6.01
CA ILE A 84 2.20 6.74 6.37
C ILE A 84 0.83 6.38 6.91
N ALA A 85 0.23 5.31 6.40
CA ALA A 85 -1.02 4.78 6.94
C ALA A 85 -1.06 3.25 6.88
N GLU A 86 -1.87 2.66 7.73
CA GLU A 86 -2.17 1.23 7.69
C GLU A 86 -3.65 1.01 7.32
N ILE A 87 -3.89 0.04 6.44
CA ILE A 87 -5.21 -0.53 6.20
C ILE A 87 -5.22 -1.95 6.74
N GLN A 88 -6.04 -2.22 7.74
CA GLN A 88 -6.31 -3.56 8.24
C GLN A 88 -7.52 -4.10 7.49
N MET A 89 -7.39 -5.25 6.84
CA MET A 89 -8.37 -5.81 5.92
C MET A 89 -8.80 -7.21 6.36
N THR A 90 -10.09 -7.48 6.30
CA THR A 90 -10.67 -8.83 6.40
C THR A 90 -11.47 -9.11 5.14
N GLU A 91 -10.98 -10.03 4.31
CA GLU A 91 -11.56 -10.40 3.03
C GLU A 91 -12.45 -11.63 3.15
N ALA A 92 -13.66 -11.57 2.58
CA ALA A 92 -14.59 -12.69 2.52
C ALA A 92 -14.28 -13.59 1.30
N HIS A 93 -13.08 -14.17 1.27
CA HIS A 93 -12.67 -15.05 0.18
C HIS A 93 -13.53 -16.35 0.19
N PRO A 94 -13.93 -16.91 -0.97
CA PRO A 94 -14.85 -18.05 -1.03
C PRO A 94 -14.39 -19.31 -0.27
N ALA A 95 -13.08 -19.54 -0.21
CA ALA A 95 -12.48 -20.66 0.52
C ALA A 95 -12.33 -20.43 2.04
N GLY A 96 -12.75 -19.28 2.56
CA GLY A 96 -12.60 -18.87 3.96
C GLY A 96 -11.99 -17.46 4.09
N PRO A 97 -12.12 -16.79 5.25
CA PRO A 97 -11.67 -15.41 5.39
C PRO A 97 -10.14 -15.29 5.31
N ALA A 98 -9.66 -14.20 4.72
CA ALA A 98 -8.25 -13.80 4.78
C ALA A 98 -8.08 -12.50 5.59
N ARG A 99 -7.01 -12.42 6.38
CA ARG A 99 -6.69 -11.24 7.20
C ARG A 99 -5.32 -10.72 6.81
N TYR A 100 -5.25 -9.46 6.43
CA TYR A 100 -4.02 -8.84 5.96
C TYR A 100 -3.97 -7.33 6.25
N THR A 101 -2.77 -6.78 6.19
CA THR A 101 -2.51 -5.34 6.26
C THR A 101 -1.90 -4.81 4.98
N LEU A 102 -2.21 -3.56 4.68
CA LEU A 102 -1.48 -2.73 3.73
C LEU A 102 -0.84 -1.57 4.50
N LEU A 103 0.48 -1.56 4.60
CA LEU A 103 1.22 -0.40 5.06
C LEU A 103 1.53 0.49 3.86
N LEU A 104 0.99 1.70 3.85
CA LEU A 104 1.12 2.67 2.77
C LEU A 104 2.21 3.69 3.08
N THR A 105 2.99 4.03 2.07
CA THR A 105 3.79 5.26 2.02
C THR A 105 3.42 6.05 0.77
N CYS A 106 3.34 7.37 0.86
CA CYS A 106 3.02 8.22 -0.29
C CYS A 106 4.28 8.75 -0.99
N LEU A 107 4.15 8.94 -2.31
CA LEU A 107 5.10 9.68 -3.15
C LEU A 107 4.48 11.02 -3.59
N THR A 108 3.18 11.00 -3.87
CA THR A 108 2.31 12.17 -4.02
C THR A 108 1.01 11.92 -3.25
N ASP A 109 0.11 12.88 -3.18
CA ASP A 109 -1.19 12.71 -2.52
C ASP A 109 -2.07 11.63 -3.17
N HIS A 110 -1.74 11.22 -4.40
CA HIS A 110 -2.52 10.28 -5.21
C HIS A 110 -1.79 9.00 -5.57
N GLN A 111 -0.54 8.82 -5.16
CA GLN A 111 0.18 7.58 -5.46
C GLN A 111 1.31 7.31 -4.47
N GLY A 112 1.71 6.05 -4.37
CA GLY A 112 2.81 5.66 -3.53
C GLY A 112 3.13 4.18 -3.59
N ARG A 113 3.69 3.66 -2.49
CA ARG A 113 4.04 2.25 -2.33
C ARG A 113 3.24 1.63 -1.20
N PHE A 114 3.03 0.32 -1.29
CA PHE A 114 2.48 -0.45 -0.19
C PHE A 114 3.37 -1.65 0.14
N ILE A 115 3.31 -2.09 1.40
CA ILE A 115 3.71 -3.42 1.84
C ILE A 115 2.43 -4.17 2.23
N TYR A 116 2.23 -5.33 1.61
CA TYR A 116 1.15 -6.26 1.91
C TYR A 116 1.65 -7.33 2.87
N THR A 117 0.97 -7.56 3.98
CA THR A 117 1.27 -8.68 4.87
C THR A 117 0.01 -9.46 5.18
N GLN A 118 -0.05 -10.71 4.75
CA GLN A 118 -1.11 -11.64 5.12
C GLN A 118 -0.75 -12.35 6.43
N HIS A 119 -1.60 -12.17 7.44
CA HIS A 119 -1.44 -12.81 8.75
C HIS A 119 -2.08 -14.20 8.78
N ASP A 120 -3.12 -14.41 7.98
CA ASP A 120 -3.81 -15.68 7.83
C ASP A 120 -4.68 -15.67 6.56
N GLY A 121 -4.96 -16.84 6.01
CA GLY A 121 -5.86 -17.00 4.87
C GLY A 121 -6.09 -18.46 4.50
N PRO A 122 -7.08 -18.74 3.65
CA PRO A 122 -7.49 -20.12 3.33
C PRO A 122 -6.56 -20.80 2.30
N ILE A 123 -5.78 -20.02 1.55
CA ILE A 123 -4.89 -20.52 0.48
C ILE A 123 -3.44 -20.55 0.99
N ALA A 124 -2.74 -21.66 0.78
CA ALA A 124 -1.32 -21.79 1.11
C ALA A 124 -0.43 -20.94 0.17
N PRO A 125 0.66 -20.35 0.67
CA PRO A 125 1.01 -20.24 2.08
C PRO A 125 0.03 -19.30 2.82
N ARG A 126 -0.41 -19.71 4.02
CA ARG A 126 -1.41 -18.97 4.83
C ARG A 126 -0.93 -17.58 5.25
N GLN A 127 0.39 -17.43 5.37
CA GLN A 127 1.08 -16.18 5.66
C GLN A 127 2.03 -15.87 4.52
N ARG A 128 2.06 -14.61 4.08
CA ARG A 128 2.93 -14.16 3.00
C ARG A 128 3.06 -12.66 3.00
N GLN A 129 4.10 -12.16 2.35
CA GLN A 129 4.36 -10.74 2.21
C GLN A 129 4.58 -10.39 0.74
N ASN A 130 4.15 -9.19 0.34
CA ASN A 130 4.48 -8.62 -0.95
C ASN A 130 4.63 -7.10 -0.82
N SER A 131 5.07 -6.44 -1.88
CA SER A 131 5.04 -4.99 -2.01
C SER A 131 4.39 -4.59 -3.32
N GLY A 132 4.20 -3.30 -3.54
CA GLY A 132 3.70 -2.81 -4.80
C GLY A 132 3.54 -1.29 -4.83
N ARG A 133 2.82 -0.82 -5.84
CA ARG A 133 2.45 0.58 -6.00
C ARG A 133 0.94 0.74 -5.91
N TRP A 134 0.50 1.86 -5.36
CA TRP A 134 -0.91 2.23 -5.35
C TRP A 134 -1.11 3.57 -6.02
N THR A 135 -2.28 3.74 -6.63
CA THR A 135 -2.85 5.04 -7.00
C THR A 135 -4.19 5.22 -6.30
N LEU A 136 -4.55 6.47 -6.03
CA LEU A 136 -5.74 6.85 -5.29
C LEU A 136 -6.56 7.87 -6.08
N GLN A 137 -7.81 7.51 -6.35
CA GLN A 137 -8.80 8.36 -7.00
C GLN A 137 -9.88 8.80 -5.97
N PRO A 138 -10.31 10.07 -6.02
CA PRO A 138 -11.45 10.56 -5.24
C PRO A 138 -12.74 9.78 -5.52
#